data_AF-A0A061N7P4-F1
#
_entry.id   AF-A0A061N7P4-F1
#
_cell.length_a   1.000
_cell.length_b   1.000
_cell.length_c   1.000
_cell.angle_alpha   90.00
_cell.angle_beta   90.00
_cell.angle_gamma   90.00
#
_symmetry.space_group_name_H-M   'P 1'
#
loop_
_entity.id
_entity.type
_entity.pdbx_description
1 polymer ?
#
loop_
_entity_poly.entity_id
_entity_poly.type
_entity_poly.pdbx_seq_one_letter_code
_entity_poly.pdbx_strand_id
1 'polypeptide(L)'
;MFRGAKIEDCIEDFIQMELTTRDQMNTENESLHLISKGMNNAYRYVVNRMVRDFEYKKEALSLKGKFEQLEKNFNKLAENNMEQSKVSLEQTIEESFYKEDLPESAMEDIKNMKPDFQKGMFEGMSFAYEQVANYISIALKTSDALTDKNVVDLIEQISGNRFANVEVSETEFNTYQEGFSTGAKSGFNLTKWEIEETFKIGS
;
A
#
# COMPACT_ATOMS: atom_id res chain seq x y z
N MET A 1 22.62 -23.84 -26.39
CA MET A 1 22.74 -22.81 -25.34
C MET A 1 21.38 -22.12 -25.27
N PHE A 2 20.54 -22.46 -24.29
CA PHE A 2 19.20 -21.90 -24.16
C PHE A 2 19.33 -20.41 -23.81
N ARG A 3 18.86 -19.52 -24.71
CA ARG A 3 18.55 -18.13 -24.34
C ARG A 3 17.26 -18.21 -23.54
N GLY A 4 17.37 -18.18 -22.21
CA GLY A 4 16.19 -18.07 -21.35
C GLY A 4 15.45 -16.77 -21.65
N ALA A 5 14.12 -16.81 -21.68
CA ALA A 5 13.29 -15.61 -21.72
C ALA A 5 13.66 -14.69 -20.54
N LYS A 6 13.65 -13.37 -20.77
CA LYS A 6 13.91 -12.44 -19.67
C LYS A 6 12.70 -12.49 -18.72
N ILE A 7 12.96 -12.42 -17.43
CA ILE A 7 11.90 -12.50 -16.41
C ILE A 7 10.95 -11.30 -16.54
N GLU A 8 11.45 -10.15 -16.99
CA GLU A 8 10.64 -8.99 -17.35
C GLU A 8 9.59 -9.32 -18.42
N ASP A 9 9.97 -10.05 -19.47
CA ASP A 9 9.05 -10.51 -20.51
C ASP A 9 7.98 -11.44 -19.90
N CYS A 10 8.37 -12.29 -18.95
CA CYS A 10 7.42 -13.15 -18.23
C CYS A 10 6.46 -12.37 -17.32
N ILE A 11 6.91 -11.29 -16.68
CA ILE A 11 6.04 -10.40 -15.87
C ILE A 11 5.03 -9.71 -16.79
N GLU A 12 5.49 -9.18 -17.93
CA GLU A 12 4.61 -8.57 -18.93
C GLU A 12 3.57 -9.57 -19.46
N ASP A 13 3.98 -10.82 -19.73
CA ASP A 13 3.07 -11.89 -20.15
C ASP A 13 2.00 -12.19 -19.08
N PHE A 14 2.37 -12.26 -17.79
CA PHE A 14 1.39 -12.47 -16.71
C PHE A 14 0.47 -11.27 -16.50
N ILE A 15 0.95 -10.04 -16.72
CA ILE A 15 0.11 -8.83 -16.72
C ILE A 15 -0.89 -8.89 -17.89
N GLN A 16 -0.44 -9.28 -19.09
CA GLN A 16 -1.34 -9.41 -20.24
C GLN A 16 -2.37 -10.53 -20.04
N MET A 17 -1.98 -11.64 -19.42
CA MET A 17 -2.91 -12.72 -19.06
C MET A 17 -3.92 -12.28 -17.99
N GLU A 18 -3.50 -11.48 -17.00
CA GLU A 18 -4.36 -10.85 -16.00
C GLU A 18 -5.38 -9.90 -16.66
N LEU A 19 -4.93 -9.01 -17.54
CA LEU A 19 -5.80 -8.10 -18.31
C LEU A 19 -6.78 -8.85 -19.22
N THR A 20 -6.31 -9.89 -19.92
CA THR A 20 -7.15 -10.68 -20.83
C THR A 20 -8.23 -11.45 -20.06
N THR A 21 -7.86 -12.09 -18.94
CA THR A 21 -8.84 -12.78 -18.09
C THR A 21 -9.80 -11.81 -17.41
N ARG A 22 -9.34 -10.59 -17.09
CA ARG A 22 -10.19 -9.50 -16.61
C ARG A 22 -11.25 -9.10 -17.65
N ASP A 23 -10.88 -8.99 -18.92
CA ASP A 23 -11.82 -8.64 -19.98
C ASP A 23 -12.81 -9.79 -20.26
N GLN A 24 -12.36 -11.04 -20.12
CA GLN A 24 -13.20 -12.23 -20.23
C GLN A 24 -14.27 -12.30 -19.14
N MET A 25 -13.95 -11.94 -17.89
CA MET A 25 -14.91 -11.91 -16.78
C MET A 25 -16.14 -11.01 -17.06
N ASN A 26 -15.98 -9.95 -17.86
CA ASN A 26 -17.06 -9.02 -18.21
C ASN A 26 -17.99 -9.53 -19.33
N THR A 27 -17.63 -10.63 -20.00
CA THR A 27 -18.34 -11.16 -21.18
C THR A 27 -18.79 -12.61 -21.03
N GLU A 28 -18.33 -13.30 -19.99
CA GLU A 28 -18.58 -14.71 -19.74
C GLU A 28 -19.84 -14.98 -18.91
N ASN A 29 -20.40 -16.18 -19.08
CA ASN A 29 -21.52 -16.65 -18.25
C ASN A 29 -21.06 -16.98 -16.82
N GLU A 30 -22.00 -17.10 -15.89
CA GLU A 30 -21.77 -17.26 -14.45
C GLU A 30 -20.76 -18.40 -14.08
N SER A 31 -20.80 -19.51 -14.83
CA SER A 31 -19.88 -20.64 -14.60
C SER A 31 -18.44 -20.38 -15.07
N LEU A 32 -18.27 -19.67 -16.19
CA LEU A 32 -16.96 -19.32 -16.74
C LEU A 32 -16.37 -18.11 -16.02
N HIS A 33 -17.22 -17.20 -15.56
CA HIS A 33 -16.85 -16.07 -14.73
C HIS A 33 -16.07 -16.50 -13.47
N LEU A 34 -16.55 -17.52 -12.74
CA LEU A 34 -15.85 -18.06 -11.57
C LEU A 34 -14.46 -18.63 -11.90
N ILE A 35 -14.31 -19.27 -13.07
CA ILE A 35 -13.03 -19.83 -13.53
C ILE A 35 -12.08 -18.69 -13.89
N SER A 36 -12.54 -17.72 -14.67
CA SER A 36 -11.76 -16.55 -15.07
C SER A 36 -11.35 -15.69 -13.88
N LYS A 37 -12.20 -15.57 -12.86
CA LYS A 37 -11.88 -14.95 -11.57
C LYS A 37 -10.77 -15.71 -10.83
N GLY A 38 -10.84 -17.04 -10.80
CA GLY A 38 -9.77 -17.87 -10.22
C GLY A 38 -8.43 -17.72 -10.95
N MET A 39 -8.46 -17.65 -12.28
CA MET A 39 -7.26 -17.44 -13.11
C MET A 39 -6.68 -16.04 -12.95
N ASN A 40 -7.52 -15.00 -12.95
CA ASN A 40 -7.10 -13.61 -12.73
C ASN A 40 -6.37 -13.47 -11.38
N ASN A 41 -6.94 -14.04 -10.31
CA ASN A 41 -6.31 -14.07 -8.99
C ASN A 41 -4.96 -14.81 -8.99
N ALA A 42 -4.86 -15.94 -9.69
CA ALA A 42 -3.62 -16.69 -9.80
C ALA A 42 -2.53 -15.91 -10.56
N TYR A 43 -2.88 -15.27 -11.68
CA TYR A 43 -1.95 -14.44 -12.44
C TYR A 43 -1.49 -13.23 -11.63
N ARG A 44 -2.40 -12.54 -10.95
CA ARG A 44 -2.06 -11.43 -10.06
C ARG A 44 -1.13 -11.87 -8.93
N TYR A 45 -1.37 -13.03 -8.31
CA TYR A 45 -0.46 -13.56 -7.30
C TYR A 45 0.94 -13.81 -7.86
N VAL A 46 1.03 -14.35 -9.08
CA VAL A 46 2.32 -14.56 -9.75
C VAL A 46 2.98 -13.22 -10.11
N VAL A 47 2.24 -12.24 -10.64
CA VAL A 47 2.77 -10.88 -10.91
C VAL A 47 3.28 -10.25 -9.63
N ASN A 48 2.47 -10.20 -8.57
CA ASN A 48 2.86 -9.58 -7.30
C ASN A 48 4.09 -10.27 -6.69
N ARG A 49 4.13 -11.60 -6.76
CA ARG A 49 5.28 -12.37 -6.29
C ARG A 49 6.51 -12.13 -7.17
N MET A 50 6.36 -12.12 -8.49
CA MET A 50 7.49 -11.92 -9.41
C MET A 50 8.01 -10.50 -9.33
N VAL A 51 7.16 -9.48 -9.26
CA VAL A 51 7.56 -8.08 -9.03
C VAL A 51 8.31 -7.97 -7.71
N ARG A 52 7.77 -8.52 -6.61
CA ARG A 52 8.42 -8.50 -5.30
C ARG A 52 9.75 -9.27 -5.26
N ASP A 53 9.77 -10.48 -5.80
CA ASP A 53 10.92 -11.38 -5.76
C ASP A 53 11.99 -10.99 -6.82
N PHE A 54 11.61 -10.27 -7.89
CA PHE A 54 12.52 -9.82 -8.96
C PHE A 54 13.07 -8.42 -8.73
N GLU A 55 12.32 -7.50 -8.13
CA GLU A 55 12.91 -6.28 -7.54
C GLU A 55 14.01 -6.67 -6.54
N TYR A 56 13.87 -7.81 -5.84
CA TYR A 56 14.87 -8.36 -4.93
C TYR A 56 16.08 -9.06 -5.61
N LYS A 57 16.07 -9.28 -6.93
CA LYS A 57 17.16 -9.94 -7.68
C LYS A 57 17.97 -9.01 -8.58
N LYS A 58 17.55 -7.75 -8.78
CA LYS A 58 18.50 -6.68 -9.11
C LYS A 58 19.35 -6.49 -7.85
N GLU A 59 20.68 -6.52 -8.00
CA GLU A 59 21.70 -6.32 -6.95
C GLU A 59 21.13 -5.80 -5.63
N ALA A 60 21.22 -6.60 -4.56
CA ALA A 60 20.66 -6.24 -3.25
C ALA A 60 20.97 -4.77 -2.94
N LEU A 61 19.92 -3.94 -2.97
CA LEU A 61 20.08 -2.50 -2.88
C LEU A 61 20.92 -2.18 -1.64
N SER A 62 21.88 -1.28 -1.82
CA SER A 62 22.57 -0.70 -0.68
C SER A 62 21.53 -0.13 0.29
N LEU A 63 21.89 -0.05 1.57
CA LEU A 63 21.01 0.53 2.59
C LEU A 63 20.47 1.91 2.17
N LYS A 64 21.33 2.71 1.53
CA LYS A 64 20.95 3.99 0.93
C LYS A 64 19.90 3.85 -0.18
N GLY A 65 20.08 2.93 -1.12
CA GLY A 65 19.10 2.68 -2.18
C GLY A 65 17.73 2.24 -1.65
N LYS A 66 17.71 1.44 -0.58
CA LYS A 66 16.44 1.07 0.10
C LYS A 66 15.75 2.28 0.74
N PHE A 67 16.50 3.17 1.40
CA PHE A 67 15.95 4.42 1.94
C PHE A 67 15.39 5.32 0.84
N GLU A 68 16.12 5.51 -0.26
CA GLU A 68 15.67 6.32 -1.41
C GLU A 68 14.38 5.75 -2.04
N GLN A 69 14.28 4.42 -2.15
CA GLN A 69 13.07 3.77 -2.66
C GLN A 69 11.87 3.96 -1.70
N LEU A 70 12.08 3.79 -0.38
CA LEU A 70 11.05 4.01 0.63
C LEU A 70 10.58 5.48 0.66
N GLU A 71 11.50 6.45 0.61
CA GLU A 71 11.17 7.88 0.54
C GLU A 71 10.25 8.17 -0.66
N LYS A 72 10.63 7.68 -1.84
CA LYS A 72 9.84 7.87 -3.07
C LYS A 72 8.47 7.20 -2.98
N ASN A 73 8.42 5.98 -2.45
CA ASN A 73 7.17 5.23 -2.29
C ASN A 73 6.21 5.92 -1.33
N PHE A 74 6.70 6.37 -0.17
CA PHE A 74 5.86 7.08 0.80
C PHE A 74 5.40 8.45 0.29
N ASN A 75 6.22 9.20 -0.45
CA ASN A 75 5.77 10.42 -1.11
C ASN A 75 4.63 10.14 -2.11
N LYS A 76 4.77 9.10 -2.95
CA LYS A 76 3.71 8.70 -3.87
C LYS A 76 2.44 8.25 -3.14
N LEU A 77 2.58 7.50 -2.04
CA LEU A 77 1.44 7.09 -1.22
C LEU A 77 0.75 8.29 -0.57
N ALA A 78 1.50 9.31 -0.14
CA ALA A 78 0.93 10.54 0.38
C ALA A 78 0.06 11.23 -0.68
N GLU A 79 0.62 11.46 -1.87
CA GLU A 79 -0.12 12.06 -3.00
C GLU A 79 -1.38 11.26 -3.35
N ASN A 80 -1.26 9.93 -3.47
CA ASN A 80 -2.40 9.06 -3.78
C ASN A 80 -3.51 9.15 -2.72
N ASN A 81 -3.16 9.16 -1.43
CA ASN A 81 -4.14 9.29 -0.36
C ASN A 81 -4.78 10.68 -0.33
N MET A 82 -4.02 11.72 -0.66
CA MET A 82 -4.56 13.08 -0.80
C MET A 82 -5.54 13.21 -1.98
N GLU A 83 -5.29 12.54 -3.10
CA GLU A 83 -6.27 12.49 -4.19
C GLU A 83 -7.49 11.64 -3.82
N GLN A 84 -7.29 10.50 -3.15
CA GLN A 84 -8.37 9.63 -2.69
C GLN A 84 -9.29 10.32 -1.68
N SER A 85 -8.79 11.27 -0.88
CA SER A 85 -9.62 12.01 0.09
C SER A 85 -10.69 12.89 -0.57
N LYS A 86 -10.52 13.20 -1.87
CA LYS A 86 -11.43 14.05 -2.65
C LYS A 86 -12.57 13.26 -3.30
N VAL A 87 -12.50 11.93 -3.27
CA VAL A 87 -13.44 11.02 -3.94
C VAL A 87 -14.10 10.11 -2.89
N SER A 88 -15.37 9.77 -3.09
CA SER A 88 -16.05 8.81 -2.20
C SER A 88 -15.38 7.44 -2.30
N LEU A 89 -15.12 6.80 -1.16
CA LEU A 89 -14.58 5.44 -1.12
C LEU A 89 -15.55 4.44 -1.73
N GLU A 90 -16.86 4.68 -1.58
CA GLU A 90 -17.90 3.89 -2.25
C GLU A 90 -17.68 3.92 -3.77
N GLN A 91 -17.53 5.11 -4.37
CA GLN A 91 -17.30 5.25 -5.82
C GLN A 91 -16.05 4.51 -6.27
N THR A 92 -14.95 4.63 -5.52
CA THR A 92 -13.70 3.92 -5.82
C THR A 92 -13.86 2.40 -5.77
N ILE A 93 -14.69 1.89 -4.85
CA ILE A 93 -14.96 0.46 -4.73
C ILE A 93 -15.96 -0.02 -5.77
N GLU A 94 -16.94 0.80 -6.14
CA GLU A 94 -17.89 0.46 -7.20
C GLU A 94 -17.23 0.38 -8.57
N GLU A 95 -16.20 1.19 -8.80
CA GLU A 95 -15.34 1.12 -9.99
C GLU A 95 -14.27 0.01 -9.88
N SER A 96 -14.16 -0.66 -8.73
CA SER A 96 -13.22 -1.76 -8.51
C SER A 96 -13.78 -3.09 -9.00
N PHE A 97 -12.95 -3.79 -9.77
CA PHE A 97 -13.21 -5.16 -10.23
C PHE A 97 -13.35 -6.18 -9.09
N TYR A 98 -13.01 -5.81 -7.85
CA TYR A 98 -13.03 -6.68 -6.67
C TYR A 98 -14.20 -6.41 -5.71
N LYS A 99 -15.20 -5.61 -6.14
CA LYS A 99 -16.40 -5.34 -5.33
C LYS A 99 -17.06 -6.61 -4.80
N GLU A 100 -17.10 -7.67 -5.60
CA GLU A 100 -17.71 -8.96 -5.25
C GLU A 100 -16.92 -9.77 -4.21
N ASP A 101 -15.65 -9.42 -3.96
CA ASP A 101 -14.81 -10.08 -2.97
C ASP A 101 -14.89 -9.39 -1.59
N LEU A 102 -15.58 -8.25 -1.51
CA LEU A 102 -15.79 -7.53 -0.25
C LEU A 102 -16.98 -8.13 0.50
N PRO A 103 -16.82 -8.46 1.80
CA PRO A 103 -17.95 -8.87 2.64
C PRO A 103 -19.07 -7.84 2.60
N GLU A 104 -20.33 -8.29 2.52
CA GLU A 104 -21.49 -7.38 2.51
C GLU A 104 -21.48 -6.41 3.70
N SER A 105 -21.06 -6.88 4.87
CA SER A 105 -20.91 -6.05 6.07
C SER A 105 -19.90 -4.91 5.90
N ALA A 106 -18.79 -5.16 5.19
CA ALA A 106 -17.79 -4.13 4.91
C ALA A 106 -18.32 -3.09 3.92
N MET A 107 -19.11 -3.53 2.93
CA MET A 107 -19.77 -2.60 2.01
C MET A 107 -20.82 -1.73 2.70
N GLU A 108 -21.56 -2.28 3.66
CA GLU A 108 -22.53 -1.54 4.46
C GLU A 108 -21.85 -0.51 5.36
N ASP A 109 -20.74 -0.86 6.00
CA ASP A 109 -19.92 0.06 6.80
C ASP A 109 -19.39 1.24 5.96
N ILE A 110 -18.93 0.95 4.73
CA ILE A 110 -18.43 1.98 3.81
C ILE A 110 -19.53 2.93 3.36
N LYS A 111 -20.73 2.41 3.07
CA LYS A 111 -21.90 3.24 2.72
C LYS A 111 -22.36 4.14 3.87
N ASN A 112 -22.23 3.65 5.09
CA ASN A 112 -22.60 4.39 6.29
C ASN A 112 -21.49 5.33 6.79
N MET A 113 -20.29 5.27 6.19
CA MET A 113 -19.17 6.13 6.56
C MET A 113 -19.46 7.58 6.19
N LYS A 114 -19.32 8.49 7.16
CA LYS A 114 -19.51 9.92 6.89
C LYS A 114 -18.41 10.46 5.97
N PRO A 115 -18.74 11.28 4.95
CA PRO A 115 -17.75 11.83 4.02
C PRO A 115 -16.61 12.59 4.72
N ASP A 116 -16.92 13.37 5.76
CA ASP A 116 -15.90 14.12 6.51
C ASP A 116 -14.95 13.21 7.28
N PHE A 117 -15.46 12.11 7.85
CA PHE A 117 -14.64 11.10 8.51
C PHE A 117 -13.72 10.42 7.50
N GLN A 118 -14.26 9.98 6.35
CA GLN A 118 -13.49 9.36 5.27
C GLN A 118 -12.39 10.28 4.75
N LYS A 119 -12.73 11.54 4.50
CA LYS A 119 -11.78 12.57 4.07
C LYS A 119 -10.66 12.73 5.11
N GLY A 120 -11.02 12.86 6.38
CA GLY A 120 -10.07 12.91 7.47
C GLY A 120 -9.14 11.71 7.47
N MET A 121 -9.68 10.49 7.35
CA MET A 121 -8.90 9.25 7.33
C MET A 121 -7.83 9.24 6.24
N PHE A 122 -8.19 9.54 5.00
CA PHE A 122 -7.23 9.58 3.90
C PHE A 122 -6.20 10.70 4.04
N GLU A 123 -6.62 11.90 4.48
CA GLU A 123 -5.68 13.00 4.74
C GLU A 123 -4.73 12.70 5.90
N GLY A 124 -5.19 12.00 6.93
CA GLY A 124 -4.36 11.53 8.04
C GLY A 124 -3.31 10.51 7.60
N MET A 125 -3.70 9.55 6.74
CA MET A 125 -2.75 8.61 6.13
C MET A 125 -1.72 9.35 5.26
N SER A 126 -2.18 10.29 4.43
CA SER A 126 -1.29 11.14 3.62
C SER A 126 -0.27 11.86 4.48
N PHE A 127 -0.71 12.49 5.57
CA PHE A 127 0.16 13.17 6.52
C PHE A 127 1.21 12.21 7.10
N ALA A 128 0.81 11.02 7.55
CA ALA A 128 1.76 10.06 8.11
C ALA A 128 2.83 9.64 7.09
N TYR A 129 2.42 9.30 5.85
CA TYR A 129 3.37 8.95 4.79
C TYR A 129 4.35 10.09 4.47
N GLU A 130 3.86 11.32 4.37
CA GLU A 130 4.70 12.50 4.14
C GLU A 130 5.70 12.73 5.29
N GLN A 131 5.25 12.58 6.55
CA GLN A 131 6.14 12.71 7.71
C GLN A 131 7.24 11.64 7.72
N VAL A 132 6.90 10.39 7.41
CA VAL A 132 7.90 9.32 7.32
C VAL A 132 8.87 9.54 6.17
N ALA A 133 8.37 9.97 5.00
CA ALA A 133 9.24 10.35 3.88
C ALA A 133 10.23 11.46 4.29
N ASN A 134 9.76 12.45 5.05
CA ASN A 134 10.62 13.50 5.59
C ASN A 134 11.67 12.97 6.58
N TYR A 135 11.33 12.04 7.49
CA TYR A 135 12.29 11.40 8.38
C TYR A 135 13.39 10.67 7.59
N ILE A 136 13.01 9.93 6.55
CA ILE A 136 13.93 9.25 5.65
C ILE A 136 14.81 10.26 4.89
N SER A 137 14.23 11.34 4.38
CA SER A 137 14.96 12.42 3.70
C SER A 137 16.03 13.06 4.60
N ILE A 138 15.70 13.27 5.88
CA ILE A 138 16.63 13.79 6.89
C ILE A 138 17.76 12.78 7.11
N ALA A 139 17.45 11.50 7.29
CA ALA A 139 18.46 10.45 7.46
C ALA A 139 19.43 10.38 6.26
N LEU A 140 18.89 10.45 5.03
CA LEU A 140 19.66 10.47 3.78
C LEU A 140 20.58 11.69 3.64
N LYS A 141 20.16 12.87 4.14
CA LYS A 141 20.92 14.12 4.02
C LYS A 141 21.94 14.34 5.13
N THR A 142 21.69 13.78 6.32
CA THR A 142 22.51 14.07 7.52
C THR A 142 23.54 12.99 7.84
N SER A 143 23.44 11.81 7.22
CA SER A 143 24.36 10.69 7.48
C SER A 143 25.33 10.51 6.31
N ASP A 144 26.63 10.63 6.58
CA ASP A 144 27.69 10.36 5.59
C ASP A 144 27.70 8.90 5.12
N ALA A 145 27.31 7.98 6.01
CA ALA A 145 27.07 6.58 5.73
C ALA A 145 25.88 6.08 6.55
N LEU A 146 24.90 5.47 5.88
CA LEU A 146 23.77 4.83 6.55
C LEU A 146 24.20 3.49 7.13
N THR A 147 23.66 3.17 8.31
CA THR A 147 23.89 1.93 9.06
C THR A 147 22.56 1.39 9.62
N ASP A 148 22.54 0.16 10.12
CA ASP A 148 21.35 -0.42 10.73
C ASP A 148 20.81 0.42 11.89
N LYS A 149 21.68 1.17 12.58
CA LYS A 149 21.25 2.13 13.61
C LYS A 149 20.30 3.18 13.04
N ASN A 150 20.53 3.68 11.83
CA ASN A 150 19.63 4.65 11.19
C ASN A 150 18.23 4.06 10.93
N VAL A 151 18.14 2.74 10.69
CA VAL A 151 16.84 2.06 10.56
C VAL A 151 16.13 1.99 11.90
N VAL A 152 16.85 1.63 12.96
CA VAL A 152 16.30 1.59 14.33
C VAL A 152 15.84 2.98 14.76
N ASP A 153 16.67 4.00 14.58
CA ASP A 153 16.36 5.39 14.91
C ASP A 153 15.11 5.87 14.13
N LEU A 154 14.93 5.46 12.87
CA LEU A 154 13.74 5.76 12.08
C LEU A 154 12.48 5.10 12.64
N ILE A 155 12.55 3.81 12.99
CA ILE A 155 11.43 3.08 13.61
C ILE A 155 11.04 3.72 14.96
N GLU A 156 12.03 4.14 15.74
CA GLU A 156 11.81 4.86 17.00
C GLU A 156 11.15 6.22 16.78
N GLN A 157 11.57 7.00 15.77
CA GLN A 157 10.93 8.27 15.43
C GLN A 157 9.46 8.10 15.02
N ILE A 158 9.17 7.06 14.23
CA ILE A 158 7.80 6.70 13.84
C ILE A 158 6.98 6.32 15.08
N SER A 159 7.52 5.41 15.90
CA SER A 159 6.83 4.90 17.10
C SER A 159 6.67 5.99 18.17
N GLY A 160 7.56 6.98 18.22
CA GLY A 160 7.49 8.12 19.13
C GLY A 160 6.54 9.23 18.68
N ASN A 161 6.00 9.16 17.46
CA ASN A 161 5.04 10.15 16.99
C ASN A 161 3.72 10.05 17.78
N ARG A 162 3.17 11.19 18.21
CA ARG A 162 1.94 11.24 19.00
C ARG A 162 0.76 10.54 18.33
N PHE A 163 0.68 10.60 16.99
CA PHE A 163 -0.43 10.03 16.25
C PHE A 163 -0.30 8.50 16.11
N ALA A 164 0.91 7.94 16.17
CA ALA A 164 1.10 6.49 16.18
C ALA A 164 0.51 5.83 17.45
N ASN A 165 0.44 6.59 18.55
CA ASN A 165 0.00 6.09 19.86
C ASN A 165 -1.37 6.63 20.30
N VAL A 166 -2.08 7.36 19.44
CA VAL A 166 -3.40 7.89 19.79
C VAL A 166 -4.37 6.75 20.08
N GLU A 167 -5.10 6.86 21.20
CA GLU A 167 -6.28 6.03 21.44
C GLU A 167 -7.39 6.50 20.52
N VAL A 168 -7.80 5.62 19.60
CA VAL A 168 -8.91 5.90 18.69
C VAL A 168 -10.17 5.41 19.38
N SER A 169 -11.11 6.32 19.65
CA SER A 169 -12.45 5.97 20.13
C SER A 169 -13.14 5.05 19.12
N GLU A 170 -13.54 3.86 19.54
CA GLU A 170 -14.39 2.96 18.74
C GLU A 170 -15.86 3.42 18.72
N THR A 171 -16.21 4.39 19.55
CA THR A 171 -17.57 4.92 19.65
C THR A 171 -17.75 6.09 18.69
N GLU A 172 -18.48 5.82 17.62
CA GLU A 172 -19.02 6.74 16.60
C GLU A 172 -18.00 7.48 15.71
N PHE A 173 -17.58 6.82 14.62
CA PHE A 173 -16.78 7.38 13.51
C PHE A 173 -17.52 8.49 12.76
N ASN A 174 -17.52 9.70 13.32
CA ASN A 174 -18.46 10.72 12.87
C ASN A 174 -17.82 12.05 12.46
N THR A 175 -16.58 12.31 12.85
CA THR A 175 -15.94 13.61 12.59
C THR A 175 -14.66 13.49 11.76
N TYR A 176 -14.32 14.58 11.08
CA TYR A 176 -13.05 14.72 10.37
C TYR A 176 -11.84 14.48 11.28
N GLN A 177 -11.85 14.99 12.52
CA GLN A 177 -10.71 14.91 13.43
C GLN A 177 -10.44 13.47 13.89
N GLU A 178 -11.50 12.70 14.14
CA GLU A 178 -11.42 11.27 14.44
C GLU A 178 -10.89 10.49 13.24
N GLY A 179 -11.42 10.79 12.04
CA GLY A 179 -10.94 10.23 10.78
C GLY A 179 -9.44 10.47 10.62
N PHE A 180 -9.02 11.73 10.72
CA PHE A 180 -7.62 12.14 10.61
C PHE A 180 -6.72 11.40 11.59
N SER A 181 -7.12 11.34 12.86
CA SER A 181 -6.33 10.70 13.90
C SER A 181 -6.21 9.19 13.66
N THR A 182 -7.30 8.55 13.22
CA THR A 182 -7.34 7.12 12.84
C THR A 182 -6.44 6.85 11.63
N GLY A 183 -6.58 7.67 10.59
CA GLY A 183 -5.78 7.57 9.37
C GLY A 183 -4.29 7.76 9.64
N ALA A 184 -3.92 8.78 10.42
CA ALA A 184 -2.53 9.04 10.78
C ALA A 184 -1.93 7.87 11.57
N LYS A 185 -2.66 7.33 12.56
CA LYS A 185 -2.24 6.14 13.30
C LYS A 185 -1.98 4.95 12.37
N SER A 186 -2.94 4.65 11.50
CA SER A 186 -2.82 3.55 10.53
C SER A 186 -1.63 3.76 9.58
N GLY A 187 -1.43 4.98 9.06
CA GLY A 187 -0.30 5.30 8.18
C GLY A 187 1.06 5.12 8.86
N PHE A 188 1.21 5.57 10.12
CA PHE A 188 2.46 5.34 10.87
C PHE A 188 2.71 3.86 11.16
N ASN A 189 1.66 3.08 11.48
CA ASN A 189 1.82 1.65 11.72
C ASN A 189 2.17 0.86 10.44
N LEU A 190 1.53 1.21 9.31
CA LEU A 190 1.82 0.58 8.01
C LEU A 190 3.24 0.89 7.53
N THR A 191 3.66 2.15 7.65
CA THR A 191 5.04 2.55 7.29
C THR A 191 6.08 1.86 8.16
N LYS A 192 5.83 1.76 9.48
CA LYS A 192 6.70 1.01 10.39
C LYS A 192 6.84 -0.45 9.95
N TRP A 193 5.71 -1.12 9.69
CA TRP A 193 5.71 -2.52 9.25
C TRP A 193 6.47 -2.71 7.93
N GLU A 194 6.25 -1.82 6.95
CA GLU A 194 6.95 -1.87 5.66
C GLU A 194 8.48 -1.71 5.83
N ILE A 195 8.91 -0.83 6.72
CA ILE A 195 10.34 -0.62 7.05
C ILE A 195 10.90 -1.89 7.73
N GLU A 196 10.19 -2.42 8.73
CA GLU A 196 10.57 -3.65 9.45
C GLU A 196 10.74 -4.84 8.48
N GLU A 197 9.80 -5.04 7.56
CA GLU A 197 9.89 -6.08 6.51
C GLU A 197 11.02 -5.82 5.51
N THR A 198 11.19 -4.57 5.04
CA THR A 198 12.22 -4.20 4.06
C THR A 198 13.64 -4.42 4.58
N PHE A 199 13.85 -4.18 5.87
CA PHE A 199 15.15 -4.32 6.53
C PHE A 199 15.29 -5.60 7.36
N LYS A 200 14.23 -6.42 7.46
CA LYS A 200 14.18 -7.67 8.25
C LYS A 200 14.51 -7.44 9.73
N ILE A 201 13.93 -6.40 10.31
CA ILE A 201 14.08 -6.04 11.72
C ILE A 201 12.77 -6.42 12.42
N GLY A 202 12.85 -7.22 13.49
CA GLY A 202 11.68 -7.60 14.29
C GLY A 202 10.93 -8.85 13.83
N SER A 203 11.51 -9.67 12.94
CA SER A 203 11.03 -11.02 12.60
C SER A 203 11.76 -12.13 13.36
#